data_AF-A0AAN8SZU9-F1
#
_entry.id   AF-A0AAN8SZU9-F1
#
_cell.length_a   1.000
_cell.length_b   1.000
_cell.length_c   1.000
_cell.angle_alpha   90.00
_cell.angle_beta   90.00
_cell.angle_gamma   90.00
#
_symmetry.space_group_name_H-M   'P 1'
#
loop_
_entity.id
_entity.type
_entity.pdbx_description
1 polymer ?
#
loop_
_entity_poly.entity_id
_entity_poly.type
_entity_poly.pdbx_seq_one_letter_code
_entity_poly.pdbx_strand_id
1 'polypeptide(L)'
;MFKVTHIKKSTNPTEEERWIEPRAQETYDKYIRISQEYRSTLPLESRDRPFTQEENKNLWKQSAGEPIRGSVYGYREKAYQKKKSWYCGSSSSIFDGGDRETISAMESKIAYLNAELAAVAEKEKKREEREKKREEEIAAAKEVGNKRYAALQA
;
A
#
# COMPACT_ATOMS: atom_id res chain seq x y z
N MET A 1 27.59 4.42 -0.82
CA MET A 1 26.30 5.09 -0.55
C MET A 1 25.15 4.66 -1.46
N PHE A 2 25.38 4.07 -2.65
CA PHE A 2 24.31 3.60 -3.55
C PHE A 2 23.54 2.38 -3.03
N LYS A 3 24.25 1.38 -2.47
CA LYS A 3 23.64 0.16 -1.92
C LYS A 3 22.76 0.38 -0.70
N VAL A 4 22.77 1.56 -0.06
CA VAL A 4 22.08 1.81 1.23
C VAL A 4 20.68 2.42 1.01
N THR A 5 20.48 3.21 -0.06
CA THR A 5 19.23 3.94 -0.31
C THR A 5 18.24 3.20 -1.21
N HIS A 6 18.67 2.14 -1.91
CA HIS A 6 17.83 1.41 -2.87
C HIS A 6 17.43 0.00 -2.38
N ILE A 7 17.63 -0.30 -1.09
CA ILE A 7 17.20 -1.56 -0.49
C ILE A 7 15.73 -1.42 -0.10
N LYS A 8 14.81 -2.08 -0.82
CA LYS A 8 13.52 -2.42 -0.23
C LYS A 8 13.73 -3.59 0.73
N LYS A 9 13.19 -3.50 1.94
CA LYS A 9 13.23 -4.59 2.93
C LYS A 9 12.45 -5.77 2.33
N SER A 10 13.15 -6.86 2.01
CA SER A 10 12.52 -8.14 1.69
C SER A 10 11.91 -8.72 2.96
N THR A 11 10.74 -9.34 2.85
CA THR A 11 10.05 -10.05 3.95
C THR A 11 10.78 -11.33 4.36
N ASN A 12 11.69 -11.85 3.52
CA ASN A 12 12.40 -13.11 3.74
C ASN A 12 13.92 -12.86 3.86
N PRO A 13 14.56 -13.18 5.01
CA PRO A 13 15.99 -12.92 5.23
C PRO A 13 16.92 -13.90 4.50
N THR A 14 16.40 -15.00 3.95
CA THR A 14 17.20 -16.04 3.27
C THR A 14 17.46 -15.73 1.79
N GLU A 15 16.72 -14.79 1.20
CA GLU A 15 16.94 -14.27 -0.15
C GLU A 15 17.72 -12.96 -0.08
N GLU A 16 18.99 -13.04 0.34
CA GLU A 16 19.89 -11.87 0.38
C GLU A 16 20.38 -11.43 -1.01
N GLU A 17 19.95 -12.09 -2.09
CA GLU A 17 20.00 -11.53 -3.44
C GLU A 17 18.95 -10.42 -3.55
N ARG A 18 19.34 -9.27 -2.98
CA ARG A 18 18.72 -7.97 -3.21
C ARG A 18 18.49 -7.81 -4.70
N TRP A 19 17.23 -7.85 -5.11
CA TRP A 19 16.77 -7.46 -6.44
C TRP A 19 17.16 -5.99 -6.69
N ILE A 20 18.38 -5.76 -7.14
CA ILE A 20 18.77 -4.51 -7.78
C ILE A 20 18.11 -4.58 -9.16
N GLU A 21 17.18 -3.67 -9.46
CA GLU A 21 16.60 -3.59 -10.79
C GLU A 21 17.75 -3.59 -11.82
N PRO A 22 17.75 -4.48 -12.82
CA PRO A 22 18.84 -4.58 -13.80
C PRO A 22 19.20 -3.22 -14.40
N ARG A 23 18.19 -2.37 -14.62
CA ARG A 23 18.32 -0.99 -15.07
C ARG A 23 19.11 -0.09 -14.12
N ALA A 24 18.93 -0.24 -12.80
CA ALA A 24 19.66 0.54 -11.81
C ALA A 24 21.13 0.13 -11.71
N GLN A 25 21.41 -1.17 -11.87
CA GLN A 25 22.78 -1.68 -11.94
C GLN A 25 23.49 -1.14 -13.19
N GLU A 26 22.85 -1.22 -14.36
CA GLU A 26 23.41 -0.68 -15.61
C GLU A 26 23.69 0.82 -15.53
N THR A 27 22.82 1.61 -14.88
CA THR A 27 23.04 3.05 -14.67
C THR A 27 24.24 3.30 -13.76
N TYR A 28 24.38 2.52 -12.68
CA TYR A 28 25.53 2.63 -11.79
C TYR A 28 26.84 2.27 -12.49
N ASP A 29 26.85 1.20 -13.29
CA ASP A 29 28.04 0.78 -14.03
C ASP A 29 28.45 1.83 -15.09
N LYS A 30 27.48 2.44 -15.77
CA LYS A 30 27.70 3.61 -16.64
C LYS A 30 28.28 4.79 -15.88
N TYR A 31 27.76 5.08 -14.69
CA TYR A 31 28.28 6.15 -13.83
C TYR A 31 29.75 5.90 -13.46
N ILE A 32 30.09 4.69 -13.04
CA ILE A 32 31.48 4.33 -12.69
C ILE A 32 32.40 4.55 -13.89
N ARG A 33 32.03 4.07 -15.08
CA ARG A 33 32.82 4.26 -16.30
C ARG A 33 33.06 5.74 -16.62
N ILE A 34 31.99 6.54 -16.69
CA ILE A 34 32.08 7.98 -17.02
C ILE A 34 32.90 8.73 -15.94
N SER A 35 32.77 8.34 -14.67
CA SER A 35 33.53 8.97 -13.58
C SER A 35 35.04 8.69 -13.68
N GLN A 36 35.43 7.50 -14.14
CA GLN A 36 36.82 7.13 -14.38
C GLN A 36 37.39 7.86 -15.61
N GLU A 37 36.61 7.97 -16.69
CA GLU A 37 36.97 8.76 -17.87
C GLU A 37 37.19 10.23 -17.48
N TYR A 38 36.27 10.82 -16.71
CA TYR A 38 36.39 12.20 -16.24
C TYR A 38 37.65 12.40 -15.38
N ARG A 39 37.96 11.49 -14.45
CA ARG A 39 39.23 11.53 -13.69
C ARG A 39 40.46 11.47 -14.60
N SER A 40 40.38 10.72 -15.69
CA SER A 40 41.49 10.61 -16.64
C SER A 40 41.76 11.94 -17.38
N THR A 41 40.73 12.77 -17.56
CA THR A 41 40.84 14.13 -18.16
C THR A 41 41.37 15.19 -17.20
N LEU A 42 41.36 14.93 -15.89
CA LEU A 42 41.83 15.88 -14.89
C LEU A 42 43.38 15.87 -14.79
N PRO A 43 43.99 17.02 -14.43
CA PRO A 43 45.41 17.10 -14.08
C PRO A 43 45.79 16.07 -13.01
N LEU A 44 47.00 15.53 -13.09
CA LEU A 44 47.47 14.41 -12.25
C LEU A 44 47.24 14.66 -10.75
N GLU A 45 47.48 15.88 -10.29
CA GLU A 45 47.29 16.33 -8.90
C GLU A 45 45.84 16.29 -8.41
N SER A 46 44.87 16.26 -9.34
CA SER A 46 43.44 16.33 -9.05
C SER A 46 42.68 15.04 -9.35
N ARG A 47 43.37 13.98 -9.80
CA ARG A 47 42.73 12.69 -10.15
C ARG A 47 42.21 11.92 -8.94
N ASP A 48 42.88 12.07 -7.80
CA ASP A 48 42.53 11.38 -6.55
C ASP A 48 41.62 12.20 -5.63
N ARG A 49 41.36 13.46 -6.00
CA ARG A 49 40.41 14.32 -5.29
C ARG A 49 39.00 13.71 -5.33
N PRO A 50 38.25 13.76 -4.21
CA PRO A 50 36.82 13.43 -4.24
C PRO A 50 36.08 14.43 -5.13
N PHE A 51 35.12 13.95 -5.93
CA PHE A 51 34.30 14.83 -6.74
C PHE A 51 33.52 15.81 -5.85
N THR A 52 33.45 17.05 -6.28
CA THR A 52 32.50 18.00 -5.72
C THR A 52 31.07 17.52 -5.97
N GLN A 53 30.14 18.04 -5.16
CA GLN A 53 28.72 17.71 -5.29
C GLN A 53 28.17 17.99 -6.70
N GLU A 54 28.65 19.05 -7.36
CA GLU A 54 28.18 19.43 -8.70
C GLU A 54 28.78 18.55 -9.80
N GLU A 55 30.10 18.25 -9.74
CA GLU A 55 30.75 17.30 -10.66
C GLU A 55 30.06 15.92 -10.58
N ASN A 56 29.86 15.41 -9.37
CA ASN A 56 29.18 14.14 -9.14
C ASN A 56 27.75 14.13 -9.71
N LYS A 57 27.00 15.21 -9.48
CA LYS A 57 25.64 15.34 -10.01
C LYS A 57 25.60 15.38 -11.54
N ASN A 58 26.56 16.05 -12.19
CA ASN A 58 26.64 16.10 -13.64
C ASN A 58 27.00 14.73 -14.24
N LEU A 59 27.97 14.03 -13.66
CA LEU A 59 28.33 12.66 -14.05
C LEU A 59 27.15 11.70 -13.87
N TRP A 60 26.42 11.83 -12.76
CA TRP A 60 25.22 11.03 -12.49
C TRP A 60 24.12 11.29 -13.53
N LYS A 61 23.85 12.56 -13.85
CA LYS A 61 22.90 12.93 -14.92
C LYS A 61 23.29 12.33 -16.27
N GLN A 62 24.57 12.39 -16.62
CA GLN A 62 25.07 11.83 -17.88
C GLN A 62 24.89 10.30 -17.94
N SER A 63 25.07 9.60 -16.82
CA SER A 63 24.93 8.15 -16.73
C SER A 63 23.48 7.64 -16.79
N ALA A 64 22.55 8.41 -16.21
CA ALA A 64 21.16 7.99 -16.01
C ALA A 64 20.22 8.42 -17.14
N GLY A 65 20.71 9.21 -18.11
CA GLY A 65 19.95 9.65 -19.28
C GLY A 65 19.04 10.84 -19.00
N GLU A 66 18.19 11.19 -19.98
CA GLU A 66 17.26 12.32 -19.84
C GLU A 66 16.33 12.15 -18.63
N PRO A 67 15.93 13.26 -17.96
CA PRO A 67 14.95 13.23 -16.88
C PRO A 67 13.59 12.66 -17.31
N ILE A 68 13.40 11.36 -17.12
CA ILE A 68 12.07 10.75 -17.27
C ILE A 68 11.17 11.34 -16.17
N ARG A 69 10.17 12.13 -16.56
CA ARG A 69 9.22 12.81 -15.67
C ARG A 69 9.83 13.84 -14.71
N GLY A 70 10.91 14.53 -15.09
CA GLY A 70 11.40 15.71 -14.36
C GLY A 70 12.21 15.41 -13.09
N SER A 71 12.63 14.16 -12.89
CA SER A 71 13.66 13.77 -11.91
C SER A 71 14.45 12.57 -12.41
N VAL A 72 15.77 12.62 -12.27
CA VAL A 72 16.66 11.49 -12.50
C VAL A 72 17.06 10.93 -11.13
N TYR A 73 16.60 9.72 -10.79
CA TYR A 73 16.95 8.99 -9.55
C TYR A 73 17.13 9.88 -8.31
N GLY A 74 16.06 10.57 -7.88
CA GLY A 74 16.05 11.36 -6.64
C GLY A 74 16.62 12.78 -6.75
N TYR A 75 17.27 13.16 -7.86
CA TYR A 75 17.64 14.56 -8.10
C TYR A 75 16.49 15.31 -8.77
N ARG A 76 15.82 16.15 -7.98
CA ARG A 76 14.74 17.05 -8.44
C ARG A 76 15.34 18.24 -9.20
N GLU A 77 14.97 18.41 -10.46
CA GLU A 77 15.46 19.53 -11.26
C GLU A 77 14.69 20.82 -10.92
N LYS A 78 15.39 21.82 -10.36
CA LYS A 78 14.78 23.09 -9.91
C LYS A 78 14.08 23.86 -11.05
N ALA A 79 14.57 23.73 -12.29
CA ALA A 79 14.01 24.40 -13.46
C ALA A 79 12.65 23.83 -13.89
N TYR A 80 12.38 22.55 -13.61
CA TYR A 80 11.11 21.91 -13.97
C TYR A 80 9.93 22.31 -13.08
N GLN A 81 10.17 22.96 -11.92
CA GLN A 81 9.11 23.49 -11.05
C GLN A 81 8.32 24.61 -11.73
N LYS A 82 8.98 25.51 -12.47
CA LYS A 82 8.35 26.73 -12.99
C LYS A 82 7.43 26.47 -14.18
N LYS A 83 7.62 25.36 -14.91
CA LYS A 83 6.87 25.03 -16.13
C LYS A 83 5.70 24.06 -15.90
N LYS A 84 5.57 23.47 -14.71
CA LYS A 84 4.52 22.49 -14.35
C LYS A 84 3.35 23.06 -13.56
N SER A 85 3.31 24.37 -13.23
CA SER A 85 2.13 24.95 -12.56
C SER A 85 0.88 25.00 -13.44
N TRP A 86 0.98 24.66 -14.73
CA TRP A 86 -0.13 24.76 -15.69
C TRP A 86 -0.58 23.44 -16.31
N TYR A 87 0.20 22.35 -16.23
CA TYR A 87 -0.19 21.07 -16.84
C TYR A 87 0.28 19.87 -15.99
N CYS A 88 -0.71 19.10 -15.54
CA CYS A 88 -0.64 17.87 -14.74
C CYS A 88 -0.24 18.00 -13.26
N GLY A 89 -1.28 17.99 -12.41
CA GLY A 89 -1.42 17.01 -11.34
C GLY A 89 -0.29 17.02 -10.32
N SER A 90 -0.11 18.15 -9.66
CA SER A 90 0.70 18.20 -8.45
C SER A 90 0.10 17.23 -7.43
N SER A 91 0.87 16.19 -7.05
CA SER A 91 0.85 15.69 -5.68
C SER A 91 1.36 16.81 -4.78
N SER A 92 0.54 17.84 -4.59
CA SER A 92 0.58 18.68 -3.41
C SER A 92 -0.21 17.96 -2.35
N SER A 93 0.39 17.80 -1.18
CA SER A 93 -0.28 17.52 0.08
C SER A 93 -1.30 18.63 0.38
N ILE A 94 -2.39 18.61 -0.34
CA ILE A 94 -3.70 19.08 0.07
C ILE A 94 -4.56 17.91 -0.41
N PHE A 95 -4.63 16.86 0.41
CA PHE A 95 -5.86 16.10 0.46
C PHE A 95 -6.87 17.15 0.87
N ASP A 96 -7.51 17.79 -0.11
CA ASP A 96 -8.74 18.50 0.15
C ASP A 96 -9.64 17.39 0.65
N GLY A 97 -9.73 17.29 1.98
CA GLY A 97 -10.32 16.17 2.68
C GLY A 97 -11.62 15.90 1.99
N GLY A 98 -11.69 14.75 1.28
CA GLY A 98 -12.72 14.51 0.27
C GLY A 98 -14.03 15.09 0.76
N ASP A 99 -14.61 16.02 -0.01
CA ASP A 99 -15.69 16.93 0.39
C ASP A 99 -16.34 16.53 1.72
N ARG A 100 -16.14 17.30 2.79
CA ARG A 100 -16.55 16.96 4.17
C ARG A 100 -18.00 16.43 4.24
N GLU A 101 -18.85 16.90 3.34
CA GLU A 101 -20.22 16.47 3.15
C GLU A 101 -20.31 15.02 2.64
N THR A 102 -19.47 14.62 1.68
CA THR A 102 -19.34 13.23 1.21
C THR A 102 -18.83 12.29 2.29
N ILE A 103 -17.82 12.68 3.08
CA ILE A 103 -17.34 11.87 4.21
C ILE A 103 -18.44 11.70 5.25
N SER A 104 -19.11 12.79 5.63
CA SER A 104 -20.23 12.77 6.57
C SER A 104 -21.40 11.91 6.07
N ALA A 105 -21.72 11.97 4.77
CA ALA A 105 -22.76 11.15 4.16
C ALA A 105 -22.40 9.66 4.18
N MET A 106 -21.13 9.31 3.92
CA MET A 106 -20.65 7.94 3.99
C MET A 106 -20.68 7.41 5.43
N GLU A 107 -20.21 8.20 6.39
CA GLU A 107 -20.25 7.86 7.82
C GLU A 107 -21.69 7.62 8.30
N SER A 108 -22.62 8.49 7.89
CA SER A 108 -24.05 8.36 8.20
C SER A 108 -24.64 7.07 7.61
N LYS A 109 -24.27 6.72 6.38
CA LYS A 109 -24.74 5.49 5.73
C LYS A 109 -24.17 4.24 6.39
N ILE A 110 -22.91 4.27 6.81
CA ILE A 110 -22.28 3.17 7.56
C ILE A 110 -22.98 2.97 8.91
N ALA A 111 -23.26 4.05 9.64
CA ALA A 111 -23.99 3.98 10.91
C ALA A 111 -25.40 3.39 10.73
N TYR A 112 -26.13 3.81 9.68
CA TYR A 112 -27.44 3.27 9.34
C TYR A 112 -27.41 1.77 9.06
N LEU A 113 -26.49 1.32 8.19
CA LEU A 113 -26.38 -0.10 7.84
C LEU A 113 -26.00 -0.96 9.04
N ASN A 114 -25.13 -0.47 9.93
CA ASN A 114 -24.78 -1.18 11.16
C ASN A 114 -25.98 -1.33 12.10
N ALA A 115 -26.82 -0.30 12.23
CA ALA A 115 -28.04 -0.37 13.03
C ALA A 115 -29.06 -1.36 12.44
N GLU A 116 -29.23 -1.38 11.11
CA GLU A 116 -30.09 -2.37 10.45
C GLU A 116 -29.57 -3.79 10.65
N LEU A 117 -28.26 -4.03 10.51
CA LEU A 117 -27.67 -5.34 10.75
C LEU A 117 -27.90 -5.83 12.18
N ALA A 118 -27.73 -4.96 13.18
CA ALA A 118 -28.03 -5.29 14.56
C ALA A 118 -29.53 -5.61 14.78
N ALA A 119 -30.43 -4.84 14.17
CA ALA A 119 -31.87 -5.08 14.27
C ALA A 119 -32.29 -6.39 13.58
N VAL A 120 -31.64 -6.77 12.48
CA VAL A 120 -31.86 -8.06 11.81
C VAL A 120 -31.38 -9.21 12.70
N ALA A 121 -30.18 -9.10 13.28
CA ALA A 121 -29.64 -10.11 14.19
C ALA A 121 -30.55 -10.37 15.40
N GLU A 122 -31.10 -9.31 16.02
CA GLU A 122 -32.06 -9.43 17.13
C GLU A 122 -33.37 -10.11 16.70
N LYS A 123 -33.87 -9.78 15.49
CA LYS A 123 -35.08 -10.42 14.95
C LYS A 123 -34.86 -11.91 14.65
N GLU A 124 -33.71 -12.28 14.11
CA GLU A 124 -33.35 -13.67 13.85
C GLU A 124 -33.23 -14.46 15.16
N LYS A 125 -32.51 -13.93 16.15
CA LYS A 125 -32.41 -14.57 17.47
C LYS A 125 -33.79 -14.82 18.10
N LYS A 126 -34.69 -13.82 18.03
CA LYS A 126 -36.07 -13.97 18.52
C LYS A 126 -36.88 -15.01 17.74
N ARG A 127 -36.58 -15.20 16.46
CA ARG A 127 -37.21 -16.25 15.65
C ARG A 127 -36.70 -17.62 16.03
N GLU A 128 -35.41 -17.79 16.21
CA GLU A 128 -34.80 -19.05 16.65
C GLU A 128 -35.33 -19.48 18.03
N GLU A 129 -35.45 -18.56 18.98
CA GLU A 129 -36.04 -18.86 20.31
C GLU A 129 -37.50 -19.34 20.20
N ARG A 130 -38.29 -18.73 19.30
CA ARG A 130 -39.67 -19.16 19.05
C ARG A 130 -39.76 -20.50 18.35
N GLU A 131 -38.80 -20.83 17.49
CA GLU A 131 -38.73 -22.15 16.84
C GLU A 131 -38.33 -23.24 17.85
N LYS A 132 -37.31 -23.01 18.68
CA LYS A 132 -36.94 -23.93 19.77
C LYS A 132 -38.10 -24.21 20.71
N LYS A 133 -38.82 -23.17 21.15
CA LYS A 133 -39.98 -23.33 22.04
C LYS A 133 -41.09 -24.19 21.39
N ARG A 134 -41.30 -24.07 20.08
CA ARG A 134 -42.29 -24.89 19.36
C ARG A 134 -41.83 -26.34 19.22
N GLU A 135 -40.55 -26.57 18.98
CA GLU A 135 -39.99 -27.93 18.94
C GLU A 135 -40.09 -28.63 20.30
N GLU A 136 -39.82 -27.91 21.40
CA GLU A 136 -40.00 -28.41 22.76
C GLU A 136 -41.46 -28.77 23.05
N GLU A 137 -42.41 -27.93 22.65
CA GLU A 137 -43.85 -28.18 22.85
C GLU A 137 -44.33 -29.40 22.03
N ILE A 138 -43.84 -29.55 20.79
CA ILE A 138 -44.11 -30.74 19.97
C ILE A 138 -43.50 -31.99 20.59
N ALA A 139 -42.27 -31.91 21.12
CA ALA A 139 -41.62 -33.03 21.79
C ALA A 139 -42.38 -33.46 23.05
N ALA A 140 -42.81 -32.49 23.88
CA ALA A 140 -43.62 -32.75 25.07
C ALA A 140 -44.98 -33.37 24.72
N ALA A 141 -45.66 -32.88 23.69
CA ALA A 141 -46.93 -33.44 23.23
C ALA A 141 -46.77 -34.89 22.73
N LYS A 142 -45.69 -35.19 22.00
CA LYS A 142 -45.36 -36.56 21.57
C LYS A 142 -45.09 -37.49 22.76
N GLU A 143 -44.38 -37.00 23.78
CA GLU A 143 -44.10 -37.78 25.00
C GLU A 143 -45.38 -38.12 25.77
N VAL A 144 -46.28 -37.14 25.94
CA VAL A 144 -47.58 -37.35 26.59
C VAL A 144 -48.43 -38.35 25.79
N GLY A 145 -48.45 -38.23 24.46
CA GLY A 145 -49.13 -39.18 23.58
C GLY A 145 -48.60 -40.60 23.78
N ASN A 146 -47.28 -40.79 23.72
CA ASN A 146 -46.66 -42.10 23.92
C ASN A 146 -46.98 -42.71 25.29
N LYS A 147 -46.95 -41.91 26.36
CA LYS A 147 -47.34 -42.36 27.71
C LYS A 147 -48.80 -42.83 27.77
N ARG A 148 -49.72 -42.13 27.09
CA ARG A 148 -51.13 -42.53 27.00
C ARG A 148 -51.32 -43.82 26.22
N TYR A 149 -50.62 -43.99 25.10
CA TYR A 149 -50.66 -45.24 24.33
C TYR A 149 -50.11 -46.42 25.12
N ALA A 150 -49.03 -46.24 25.88
CA ALA A 150 -48.47 -47.29 26.74
C ALA A 150 -49.43 -47.70 27.86
N ALA A 151 -50.15 -46.76 28.47
CA ALA A 151 -51.14 -47.04 29.52
C ALA A 151 -52.40 -47.77 29.02
N LEU A 152 -52.71 -47.70 27.72
CA LEU A 152 -53.84 -48.41 27.11
C LEU A 152 -53.49 -49.84 26.67
N GLN A 153 -52.20 -50.19 26.64
CA GLN A 153 -51.72 -51.53 26.29
C GLN A 153 -51.31 -52.38 27.51
N ALA A 154 -51.40 -51.83 28.72
CA ALA A 154 -51.16 -52.51 30.00
C ALA A 154 -52.49 -52.93 30.64
#